data_AF-A0A849SZH4-F1
#
_entry.id   AF-A0A849SZH4-F1
#
_cell.length_a   1.000
_cell.length_b   1.000
_cell.length_c   1.000
_cell.angle_alpha   90.00
_cell.angle_beta   90.00
_cell.angle_gamma   90.00
#
_symmetry.space_group_name_H-M   'P 1'
#
loop_
_entity.id
_entity.type
_entity.pdbx_description
1 polymer ?
#
loop_
_entity_poly.entity_id
_entity_poly.type
_entity_poly.pdbx_seq_one_letter_code
_entity_poly.pdbx_strand_id
1 'polypeptide(L)'
;MSESDWLEKEFKNIEFGDKRLRDRFFSMANIFSRRPDETINKAVVNFADKKATYRLFSHKNFSSDKILFEHRESTSSRLQNESVALMIHDSSFFSFNSKRSIKGLGNIGGKAGDQETHGFIGHYSLAVNINDVPLGVMAPYQHGVVHTMICGRKKVIVGQRQF
;
A
#
# COMPACT_ATOMS: atom_id res chain seq x y z
N MET A 1 15.48 -17.23 -6.68
CA MET A 1 14.02 -17.09 -6.64
C MET A 1 13.61 -16.27 -7.85
N SER A 2 12.70 -16.75 -8.70
CA SER A 2 12.14 -15.90 -9.77
C SER A 2 11.24 -14.84 -9.12
N GLU A 3 11.17 -13.63 -9.64
CA GLU A 3 10.42 -12.55 -9.00
C GLU A 3 8.91 -12.81 -8.86
N SER A 4 8.32 -13.68 -9.69
CA SER A 4 6.94 -14.14 -9.45
C SER A 4 6.75 -14.78 -8.07
N ASP A 5 7.80 -15.41 -7.54
CA ASP A 5 7.81 -16.12 -6.28
C ASP A 5 7.63 -15.19 -5.06
N TRP A 6 8.11 -13.94 -5.12
CA TRP A 6 7.91 -13.02 -3.99
C TRP A 6 6.47 -12.52 -3.91
N LEU A 7 5.84 -12.24 -5.05
CA LEU A 7 4.44 -11.81 -5.10
C LEU A 7 3.53 -12.92 -4.57
N GLU A 8 3.74 -14.15 -5.02
CA GLU A 8 2.96 -15.30 -4.55
C GLU A 8 3.14 -15.55 -3.05
N LYS A 9 4.32 -15.26 -2.49
CA LYS A 9 4.55 -15.30 -1.04
C LYS A 9 3.86 -14.14 -0.31
N GLU A 10 3.98 -12.92 -0.83
CA GLU A 10 3.43 -11.71 -0.21
C GLU A 10 1.90 -11.73 -0.15
N PHE A 11 1.27 -12.25 -1.20
CA PHE A 11 -0.18 -12.26 -1.37
C PHE A 11 -0.73 -13.68 -1.40
N LYS A 12 -0.11 -14.62 -0.68
CA LYS A 12 -0.42 -16.04 -0.71
C LYS A 12 -1.90 -16.35 -0.48
N ASN A 13 -2.54 -15.63 0.46
CA ASN A 13 -3.93 -15.88 0.84
C ASN A 13 -4.89 -14.85 0.22
N ILE A 14 -4.46 -14.09 -0.80
CA ILE A 14 -5.32 -13.06 -1.38
C ILE A 14 -6.50 -13.67 -2.15
N GLU A 15 -7.71 -13.25 -1.78
CA GLU A 15 -8.94 -13.71 -2.39
C GLU A 15 -9.84 -12.57 -2.88
N PHE A 16 -10.11 -12.61 -4.19
CA PHE A 16 -11.06 -11.70 -4.85
C PHE A 16 -12.37 -12.40 -5.27
N GLY A 17 -12.56 -13.67 -4.88
CA GLY A 17 -13.73 -14.48 -5.23
C GLY A 17 -13.80 -14.96 -6.68
N ASP A 18 -12.81 -14.59 -7.52
CA ASP A 18 -12.68 -15.06 -8.91
C ASP A 18 -11.21 -15.34 -9.20
N LYS A 19 -10.91 -16.57 -9.63
CA LYS A 19 -9.55 -17.00 -10.01
C LYS A 19 -8.98 -16.14 -11.13
N ARG A 20 -9.77 -15.76 -12.14
CA ARG A 20 -9.32 -14.92 -13.26
C ARG A 20 -8.93 -13.53 -12.78
N LEU A 21 -9.64 -13.01 -11.77
CA LEU A 21 -9.34 -11.72 -11.16
C LEU A 21 -8.04 -11.77 -10.36
N ARG A 22 -7.83 -12.86 -9.61
CA ARG A 22 -6.57 -13.14 -8.90
C ARG A 22 -5.39 -13.29 -9.86
N ASP A 23 -5.54 -14.12 -10.88
CA ASP A 23 -4.49 -14.35 -11.89
C ASP A 23 -4.11 -13.02 -12.58
N ARG A 24 -5.10 -12.15 -12.84
CA ARG A 24 -4.87 -10.81 -13.37
C ARG A 24 -4.16 -9.89 -12.40
N PHE A 25 -4.52 -9.91 -11.11
CA PHE A 25 -3.81 -9.15 -10.09
C PHE A 25 -2.32 -9.50 -10.08
N PHE A 26 -1.97 -10.80 -10.03
CA PHE A 26 -0.57 -11.23 -10.03
C PHE A 26 0.17 -10.82 -11.31
N SER A 27 -0.46 -10.97 -12.47
CA SER A 27 0.11 -10.53 -13.75
C SER A 27 0.41 -9.02 -13.75
N MET A 28 -0.53 -8.19 -13.30
CA MET A 28 -0.37 -6.74 -13.25
C MET A 28 0.63 -6.30 -12.17
N ALA A 29 0.58 -6.91 -10.99
CA ALA A 29 1.53 -6.65 -9.91
C ALA A 29 2.97 -6.94 -10.33
N ASN A 30 3.19 -8.03 -11.07
CA ASN A 30 4.51 -8.37 -11.63
C ASN A 30 4.99 -7.36 -12.69
N ILE A 31 4.07 -6.79 -13.48
CA ILE A 31 4.42 -5.73 -14.44
C ILE A 31 4.80 -4.44 -13.70
N PHE A 32 3.99 -4.03 -12.72
CA PHE A 32 4.20 -2.77 -12.00
C PHE A 32 5.39 -2.81 -11.05
N SER A 33 5.69 -3.95 -10.42
CA SER A 33 6.88 -4.08 -9.58
C SER A 33 8.18 -3.86 -10.36
N ARG A 34 8.18 -4.15 -11.67
CA ARG A 34 9.34 -3.95 -12.56
C ARG A 34 9.43 -2.55 -13.15
N ARG A 35 8.34 -1.78 -13.13
CA ARG A 35 8.22 -0.46 -13.75
C ARG A 35 7.40 0.49 -12.87
N PRO A 36 7.82 0.69 -11.60
CA PRO A 36 7.00 1.41 -10.61
C PRO A 36 6.82 2.90 -10.93
N ASP A 37 7.72 3.48 -11.72
CA ASP A 37 7.74 4.88 -12.15
C ASP A 37 6.95 5.14 -13.44
N GLU A 38 6.45 4.09 -14.10
CA GLU A 38 5.78 4.20 -15.39
C GLU A 38 4.26 4.31 -15.27
N THR A 39 3.66 5.10 -16.17
CA THR A 39 2.20 5.08 -16.34
C THR A 39 1.74 3.71 -16.83
N ILE A 40 0.48 3.32 -16.54
CA ILE A 40 -0.13 2.07 -17.03
C ILE A 40 0.06 1.91 -18.55
N ASN A 41 -0.08 3.01 -19.30
CA ASN A 41 0.02 3.00 -20.76
C ASN A 41 1.44 2.69 -21.28
N LYS A 42 2.47 2.96 -20.47
CA LYS A 42 3.88 2.69 -20.76
C LYS A 42 4.32 1.33 -20.22
N ALA A 43 3.92 1.01 -18.99
CA ALA A 43 4.31 -0.23 -18.31
C ALA A 43 3.72 -1.50 -18.97
N VAL A 44 2.47 -1.40 -19.46
CA VAL A 44 1.76 -2.52 -20.09
C VAL A 44 1.90 -2.39 -21.61
N VAL A 45 2.46 -3.39 -22.29
CA VAL A 45 2.83 -3.28 -23.70
C VAL A 45 1.60 -3.39 -24.62
N ASN A 46 0.84 -4.48 -24.50
CA ASN A 46 -0.24 -4.78 -25.43
C ASN A 46 -1.55 -4.05 -25.04
N PHE A 47 -2.42 -3.82 -26.04
CA PHE A 47 -3.66 -3.06 -25.84
C PHE A 47 -4.70 -3.82 -25.01
N ALA A 48 -4.77 -5.15 -25.20
CA ALA A 48 -5.72 -6.00 -24.49
C ALA A 48 -5.47 -5.96 -22.97
N ASP A 49 -4.21 -6.04 -22.55
CA ASP A 49 -3.81 -6.00 -21.15
C ASP A 49 -3.99 -4.61 -20.56
N LYS A 50 -3.70 -3.52 -21.30
CA LYS A 50 -4.03 -2.15 -20.83
C LYS A 50 -5.50 -2.04 -20.45
N LYS A 51 -6.39 -2.49 -21.34
CA LYS A 51 -7.84 -2.49 -21.08
C LYS A 51 -8.19 -3.42 -19.92
N ALA A 52 -7.51 -4.55 -19.80
CA ALA A 52 -7.67 -5.48 -18.69
C ALA A 52 -7.26 -4.88 -17.34
N THR A 53 -6.20 -4.07 -17.30
CA THR A 53 -5.74 -3.33 -16.12
C THR A 53 -6.79 -2.33 -15.65
N TYR A 54 -7.29 -1.47 -16.54
CA TYR A 54 -8.33 -0.51 -16.15
C TYR A 54 -9.59 -1.23 -15.65
N ARG A 55 -9.97 -2.35 -16.28
CA ARG A 55 -11.07 -3.20 -15.82
C ARG A 55 -10.82 -3.85 -14.47
N LEU A 56 -9.58 -4.23 -14.16
CA LEU A 56 -9.19 -4.74 -12.84
C LEU A 56 -9.42 -3.68 -11.77
N PHE A 57 -8.91 -2.47 -11.99
CA PHE A 57 -9.05 -1.35 -11.04
C PHE A 57 -10.48 -0.86 -10.87
N SER A 58 -11.34 -1.00 -11.89
CA SER A 58 -12.77 -0.71 -11.79
C SER A 58 -13.60 -1.89 -11.29
N HIS A 59 -13.01 -3.05 -10.98
CA HIS A 59 -13.76 -4.24 -10.63
C HIS A 59 -14.26 -4.17 -9.19
N LYS A 60 -15.57 -4.36 -8.97
CA LYS A 60 -16.21 -4.25 -7.64
C LYS A 60 -15.59 -5.13 -6.53
N ASN A 61 -15.06 -6.29 -6.90
CA ASN A 61 -14.43 -7.22 -5.94
C ASN A 61 -12.92 -6.95 -5.74
N PHE A 62 -12.33 -6.07 -6.55
CA PHE A 62 -10.94 -5.68 -6.41
C PHE A 62 -10.86 -4.53 -5.39
N SER A 63 -10.10 -4.72 -4.31
CA SER A 63 -10.05 -3.78 -3.19
C SER A 63 -8.61 -3.60 -2.75
N SER A 64 -8.20 -2.33 -2.60
CA SER A 64 -6.92 -1.96 -1.99
C SER A 64 -6.80 -2.47 -0.57
N ASP A 65 -7.90 -2.56 0.17
CA ASP A 65 -7.88 -2.93 1.59
C ASP A 65 -7.52 -4.40 1.76
N LYS A 66 -8.03 -5.25 0.87
CA LYS A 66 -7.62 -6.67 0.80
C LYS A 66 -6.14 -6.82 0.48
N ILE A 67 -5.64 -6.03 -0.47
CA ILE A 67 -4.22 -6.07 -0.86
C ILE A 67 -3.33 -5.63 0.31
N LEU A 68 -3.67 -4.50 0.94
CA LEU A 68 -2.93 -3.99 2.08
C LEU A 68 -3.04 -4.89 3.31
N PHE A 69 -4.18 -5.55 3.52
CA PHE A 69 -4.36 -6.54 4.57
C PHE A 69 -3.38 -7.71 4.39
N GLU A 70 -3.36 -8.34 3.22
CA GLU A 70 -2.44 -9.46 2.96
C GLU A 70 -0.96 -9.04 3.05
N HIS A 71 -0.60 -7.86 2.55
CA HIS A 71 0.74 -7.29 2.71
C HIS A 71 1.14 -7.14 4.20
N ARG A 72 0.19 -6.75 5.05
CA ARG A 72 0.42 -6.61 6.50
C ARG A 72 0.57 -7.96 7.19
N GLU A 73 -0.19 -8.98 6.77
CA GLU A 73 -0.04 -10.33 7.31
C GLU A 73 1.35 -10.90 6.97
N SER A 74 1.80 -10.69 5.73
CA SER A 74 3.17 -11.02 5.30
C SER A 74 4.24 -10.24 6.07
N THR A 75 4.01 -8.94 6.30
CA THR A 75 4.90 -8.09 7.10
C THR A 75 4.94 -8.51 8.56
N SER A 76 3.80 -8.88 9.15
CA SER A 76 3.69 -9.38 10.52
C SER A 76 4.42 -10.70 10.68
N SER A 77 4.33 -11.58 9.68
CA SER A 77 5.11 -12.83 9.64
C SER A 77 6.61 -12.58 9.62
N ARG A 78 7.08 -11.56 8.87
CA ARG A 78 8.50 -11.14 8.90
C ARG A 78 8.90 -10.58 10.27
N LEU A 79 8.06 -9.73 10.86
CA LEU A 79 8.28 -9.14 12.19
C LEU A 79 8.39 -10.17 13.32
N GLN A 80 7.68 -11.29 13.24
CA GLN A 80 7.79 -12.37 14.24
C GLN A 80 9.19 -13.00 14.31
N ASN A 81 10.00 -12.87 13.24
CA ASN A 81 11.38 -13.35 13.22
C ASN A 81 12.38 -12.33 13.77
N GLU A 82 11.92 -11.12 14.12
CA GLU A 82 12.77 -10.04 14.59
C GLU A 82 12.65 -9.88 16.11
N SER A 83 13.78 -9.79 16.80
CA SER A 83 13.80 -9.58 18.25
C SER A 83 13.39 -8.15 18.64
N VAL A 84 13.70 -7.18 17.78
CA VAL A 84 13.37 -5.76 17.89
C VAL A 84 13.16 -5.22 16.47
N ALA A 85 12.13 -4.40 16.30
CA ALA A 85 11.90 -3.65 15.07
C ALA A 85 11.47 -2.22 15.39
N LEU A 86 11.79 -1.29 14.50
CA LEU A 86 11.34 0.10 14.53
C LEU A 86 10.08 0.24 13.68
N MET A 87 9.09 0.94 14.22
CA MET A 87 7.91 1.37 13.48
C MET A 87 8.03 2.87 13.20
N ILE A 88 8.40 3.21 11.97
CA ILE A 88 8.57 4.60 11.54
C ILE A 88 7.21 5.12 11.09
N HIS A 89 6.74 6.22 11.66
CA HIS A 89 5.47 6.85 11.31
C HIS A 89 5.72 8.19 10.61
N ASP A 90 4.99 8.43 9.52
CA ASP A 90 5.00 9.73 8.85
C ASP A 90 3.67 10.02 8.15
N SER A 91 3.39 11.29 7.91
CA SER A 91 2.21 11.78 7.20
C SER A 91 2.60 12.44 5.90
N SER A 92 2.09 11.93 4.78
CA SER A 92 2.32 12.50 3.45
C SER A 92 1.05 13.10 2.87
N PHE A 93 1.20 14.20 2.14
CA PHE A 93 0.12 14.94 1.50
C PHE A 93 0.08 14.61 0.00
N PHE A 94 -1.03 14.05 -0.48
CA PHE A 94 -1.23 13.70 -1.88
C PHE A 94 -2.12 14.73 -2.56
N SER A 95 -1.52 15.60 -3.37
CA SER A 95 -2.22 16.67 -4.09
C SER A 95 -2.63 16.24 -5.50
N PHE A 96 -3.87 16.55 -5.88
CA PHE A 96 -4.46 16.20 -7.18
C PHE A 96 -5.10 17.41 -7.90
N ASN A 97 -4.62 18.63 -7.65
CA ASN A 97 -5.20 19.87 -8.20
C ASN A 97 -5.39 19.88 -9.73
N SER A 98 -4.52 19.19 -10.47
CA SER A 98 -4.60 19.07 -11.94
C SER A 98 -5.62 18.04 -12.43
N LYS A 99 -6.23 17.25 -11.53
CA LYS A 99 -7.15 16.15 -11.85
C LYS A 99 -8.56 16.43 -11.35
N ARG A 100 -9.21 17.43 -11.96
CA ARG A 100 -10.57 17.89 -11.62
C ARG A 100 -11.67 16.81 -11.71
N SER A 101 -11.40 15.69 -12.38
CA SER A 101 -12.34 14.57 -12.49
C SER A 101 -12.42 13.69 -11.25
N ILE A 102 -11.46 13.79 -10.32
CA ILE A 102 -11.46 13.00 -9.09
C ILE A 102 -12.45 13.63 -8.10
N LYS A 103 -13.43 12.84 -7.67
CA LYS A 103 -14.45 13.26 -6.71
C LYS A 103 -14.06 12.83 -5.30
N GLY A 104 -14.58 13.52 -4.29
CA GLY A 104 -14.41 13.15 -2.88
C GLY A 104 -13.04 13.50 -2.28
N LEU A 105 -12.27 14.37 -2.93
CA LEU A 105 -11.03 14.91 -2.35
C LEU A 105 -11.34 15.97 -1.31
N GLY A 106 -10.59 15.97 -0.21
CA GLY A 106 -10.66 17.00 0.82
C GLY A 106 -9.73 18.16 0.51
N ASN A 107 -9.97 19.32 1.14
CA ASN A 107 -9.00 20.41 1.17
C ASN A 107 -7.85 20.02 2.11
N ILE A 108 -6.62 20.00 1.58
CA ILE A 108 -5.39 19.66 2.31
C ILE A 108 -4.43 20.84 2.44
N GLY A 109 -4.87 22.05 2.09
CA GLY A 109 -4.11 23.29 2.22
C GLY A 109 -4.42 24.32 1.14
N GLY A 110 -3.73 25.45 1.21
CA GLY A 110 -3.98 26.63 0.37
C GLY A 110 -4.07 27.87 1.25
N LYS A 111 -3.51 29.00 0.80
CA LYS A 111 -3.64 30.26 1.55
C LYS A 111 -5.01 30.88 1.26
N ALA A 112 -5.54 31.62 2.22
CA ALA A 112 -6.74 32.43 1.99
C ALA A 112 -6.48 33.41 0.83
N GLY A 113 -7.23 33.27 -0.27
CA GLY A 113 -7.08 34.05 -1.49
C GLY A 113 -6.31 33.36 -2.63
N ASP A 114 -5.66 32.22 -2.38
CA ASP A 114 -5.01 31.38 -3.40
C ASP A 114 -5.91 30.20 -3.83
N GLN A 115 -5.51 29.48 -4.88
CA GLN A 115 -6.18 28.24 -5.27
C GLN A 115 -6.03 27.17 -4.18
N GLU A 116 -7.17 26.68 -3.68
CA GLU A 116 -7.24 25.57 -2.72
C GLU A 116 -6.56 24.31 -3.27
N THR A 117 -5.79 23.63 -2.40
CA THR A 117 -5.17 22.35 -2.70
C THR A 117 -6.06 21.21 -2.25
N HIS A 118 -6.49 20.41 -3.23
CA HIS A 118 -7.38 19.28 -3.06
C HIS A 118 -6.63 17.96 -3.14
N GLY A 119 -6.90 17.08 -2.19
CA GLY A 119 -6.16 15.83 -2.04
C GLY A 119 -6.60 14.99 -0.84
N PHE A 120 -5.68 14.19 -0.33
CA PHE A 120 -5.82 13.51 0.96
C PHE A 120 -4.48 13.43 1.69
N ILE A 121 -4.55 13.24 3.00
CA ILE A 121 -3.39 13.02 3.87
C ILE A 121 -3.34 11.53 4.17
N GLY A 122 -2.22 10.89 3.85
CA GLY A 122 -1.98 9.49 4.20
C GLY A 122 -0.98 9.39 5.34
N HIS A 123 -1.42 8.83 6.46
CA HIS A 123 -0.54 8.49 7.58
C HIS A 123 -0.11 7.03 7.46
N TYR A 124 1.18 6.81 7.25
CA TYR A 124 1.77 5.49 7.01
C TYR A 124 2.70 5.10 8.13
N SER A 125 2.90 3.80 8.26
CA SER A 125 3.95 3.27 9.11
C SER A 125 4.76 2.21 8.37
N LEU A 126 6.08 2.31 8.49
CA LEU A 126 7.04 1.39 7.89
C LEU A 126 7.76 0.63 8.99
N ALA A 127 7.68 -0.70 8.94
CA ALA A 127 8.43 -1.58 9.82
C ALA A 127 9.84 -1.77 9.26
N VAL A 128 10.86 -1.59 10.10
CA VAL A 128 12.28 -1.75 9.76
C VAL A 128 12.96 -2.52 10.89
N ASN A 129 13.86 -3.46 10.58
CA ASN A 129 14.63 -4.14 11.63
C ASN A 129 15.85 -3.31 12.07
N ILE A 130 16.59 -3.79 13.07
CA ILE A 130 17.77 -3.10 13.61
C ILE A 130 18.97 -3.05 12.66
N ASN A 131 18.90 -3.76 11.53
CA ASN A 131 19.92 -3.77 10.47
C ASN A 131 19.50 -2.88 9.28
N ASP A 132 18.58 -1.94 9.52
CA ASP A 132 18.04 -1.01 8.51
C ASP A 132 17.31 -1.69 7.33
N VAL A 133 16.86 -2.94 7.51
CA VAL A 133 16.12 -3.66 6.46
C VAL A 133 14.62 -3.38 6.58
N PRO A 134 13.97 -2.85 5.51
CA PRO A 134 12.53 -2.64 5.51
C PRO A 134 11.80 -3.99 5.48
N LEU A 135 10.91 -4.19 6.45
CA LEU A 135 10.10 -5.38 6.60
C LEU A 135 8.73 -5.24 5.93
N GLY A 136 8.22 -4.01 5.80
CA GLY A 136 6.99 -3.72 5.07
C GLY A 136 6.14 -2.62 5.69
N VAL A 137 5.08 -2.23 4.97
CA VAL A 137 4.16 -1.15 5.36
C VAL A 137 3.03 -1.71 6.22
N MET A 138 2.76 -1.07 7.36
CA MET A 138 1.77 -1.50 8.35
C MET A 138 0.52 -0.60 8.40
N ALA A 139 0.65 0.72 8.22
CA ALA A 139 -0.48 1.65 8.09
C ALA A 139 -0.58 2.20 6.64
N PRO A 140 -1.78 2.60 6.15
CA PRO A 140 -2.88 3.19 6.89
C PRO A 140 -3.92 2.14 7.38
N TYR A 141 -4.30 2.20 8.64
CA TYR A 141 -5.45 1.42 9.15
C TYR A 141 -6.75 2.11 8.74
N GLN A 142 -7.64 1.40 8.04
CA GLN A 142 -8.96 1.95 7.71
C GLN A 142 -10.03 1.70 8.80
N HIS A 143 -9.70 1.00 9.88
CA HIS A 143 -10.61 0.78 11.00
C HIS A 143 -9.78 0.86 12.28
N GLY A 144 -10.31 1.51 13.33
CA GLY A 144 -9.64 1.86 14.60
C GLY A 144 -9.15 0.68 15.47
N VAL A 145 -8.59 -0.35 14.86
CA VAL A 145 -7.87 -1.41 15.54
C VAL A 145 -6.43 -0.93 15.73
N VAL A 146 -6.18 -0.33 16.89
CA VAL A 146 -4.81 -0.19 17.41
C VAL A 146 -4.35 -1.62 17.73
N HIS A 147 -3.73 -2.30 16.77
CA HIS A 147 -2.99 -3.51 17.06
C HIS A 147 -1.71 -3.07 17.77
N THR A 148 -1.74 -3.07 19.10
CA THR A 148 -0.51 -3.10 19.89
C THR A 148 0.16 -4.42 19.57
N MET A 149 1.07 -4.44 18.60
CA MET A 149 1.95 -5.59 18.39
C MET A 149 2.88 -5.70 19.60
N ILE A 150 2.46 -6.49 20.59
CA ILE A 150 3.36 -7.01 21.61
C ILE A 150 4.04 -8.22 21.00
N CYS A 151 5.15 -8.01 20.30
CA CYS A 151 6.06 -9.10 19.95
C CYS A 151 6.92 -9.41 21.20
N GLY A 152 6.61 -10.51 21.89
CA GLY A 152 7.44 -11.17 22.91
C GLY A 152 8.12 -10.29 23.98
N ARG A 153 7.52 -10.16 25.18
CA ARG A 153 8.11 -9.65 26.45
C ARG A 153 8.95 -8.35 26.43
N LYS A 154 9.13 -7.64 25.32
CA LYS A 154 9.93 -6.40 25.26
C LYS A 154 9.19 -5.33 24.46
N LYS A 155 9.15 -4.15 25.06
CA LYS A 155 8.39 -2.97 24.62
C LYS A 155 8.74 -2.58 23.18
N VAL A 156 7.72 -2.43 22.33
CA VAL A 156 7.83 -1.58 21.14
C VAL A 156 8.01 -0.15 21.64
N ILE A 157 9.14 0.47 21.32
CA ILE A 157 9.35 1.89 21.58
C ILE A 157 8.60 2.66 20.50
N VAL A 158 7.35 3.01 20.80
CA VAL A 158 6.57 3.94 19.99
C VAL A 158 7.05 5.35 20.35
N GLY A 159 7.94 5.91 19.53
CA GLY A 159 8.32 7.31 19.65
C GLY A 159 7.21 8.21 19.12
N GLN A 160 6.28 8.63 19.98
CA GLN A 160 5.35 9.72 19.62
C GLN A 160 6.04 11.06 19.86
N ARG A 161 6.34 11.80 18.79
CA ARG A 161 6.47 13.26 18.87
C ARG A 161 5.07 13.83 18.60
N GLN A 162 4.42 14.31 19.64
CA GLN A 162 3.24 15.15 19.50
C GLN A 162 3.68 16.47 18.85
N PHE A 163 3.01 16.86 17.77
CA PHE A 163 3.04 18.22 17.25
C PHE A 163 1.74 18.91 17.68
#